data_AF-A0A2W5R371-F1
#
_entry.id   AF-A0A2W5R371-F1
#
_cell.length_a   1.000
_cell.length_b   1.000
_cell.length_c   1.000
_cell.angle_alpha   90.00
_cell.angle_beta   90.00
_cell.angle_gamma   90.00
#
_symmetry.space_group_name_H-M   'P 1'
#
loop_
_entity.id
_entity.type
_entity.pdbx_description
1 polymer ?
#
loop_
_entity_poly.entity_id
_entity_poly.type
_entity_poly.pdbx_seq_one_letter_code
_entity_poly.pdbx_strand_id
1 'polypeptide(L)'
;MPAATHPLATEHLPFFITAPGDTDILMTIAVVTLVGAVLLAGVLFLTIHSLPERMAHKGKKLQFEIVAVMCLLALFTHAHLLWVLALLLAFIDVPDFLTPLNRIARSSEKVAGLPSPDPARDEASIKMERGHA
;
A
#
# COMPACT_ATOMS: atom_id res chain seq x y z
N MET A 1 50.83 21.03 15.54
CA MET A 1 51.59 21.98 14.70
C MET A 1 50.81 22.13 13.41
N PRO A 2 50.32 23.33 13.04
CA PRO A 2 49.67 23.51 11.74
C PRO A 2 50.70 23.22 10.64
N ALA A 3 50.31 22.47 9.62
CA ALA A 3 51.18 22.13 8.50
C ALA A 3 51.54 23.42 7.73
N ALA A 4 52.83 23.60 7.42
CA ALA A 4 53.29 24.74 6.64
C ALA A 4 52.63 24.73 5.25
N THR A 5 52.02 25.85 4.86
CA THR A 5 51.41 26.01 3.54
C THR A 5 52.49 25.97 2.46
N HIS A 6 52.20 25.24 1.37
CA HIS A 6 53.15 25.08 0.26
C HIS A 6 53.40 26.46 -0.39
N PRO A 7 54.64 26.82 -0.77
CA PRO A 7 54.98 28.15 -1.32
C PRO A 7 54.35 28.47 -2.69
N LEU A 8 53.62 27.51 -3.28
CA LEU A 8 52.84 27.67 -4.51
C LEU A 8 51.32 27.71 -4.24
N ALA A 9 50.91 27.66 -2.96
CA ALA A 9 49.51 27.71 -2.58
C ALA A 9 48.98 29.14 -2.77
N THR A 10 47.91 29.26 -3.55
CA THR A 10 47.19 30.51 -3.78
C THR A 10 46.64 31.06 -2.46
N GLU A 11 46.83 32.36 -2.17
CA GLU A 11 46.39 32.98 -0.90
C GLU A 11 44.87 33.03 -0.70
N HIS A 12 44.08 32.87 -1.77
CA HIS A 12 42.63 32.88 -1.71
C HIS A 12 42.06 31.49 -2.02
N LEU A 13 41.63 30.79 -0.96
CA LEU A 13 40.78 29.62 -1.11
C LEU A 13 39.32 30.08 -1.17
N PRO A 14 38.49 29.47 -2.04
CA PRO A 14 37.07 29.76 -2.05
C PRO A 14 36.43 29.32 -0.73
N PHE A 15 35.38 30.04 -0.32
CA PHE A 15 34.78 29.96 1.02
C PHE A 15 34.29 28.57 1.46
N PHE A 16 34.12 27.64 0.52
CA PHE A 16 33.63 26.28 0.76
C PHE A 16 34.75 25.24 0.96
N ILE A 17 36.02 25.62 0.78
CA ILE A 17 37.20 24.77 1.08
C ILE A 17 37.58 25.00 2.55
N THR A 18 37.56 23.92 3.33
CA THR A 18 37.85 23.96 4.78
C THR A 18 39.32 23.62 5.05
N ALA A 19 39.89 24.23 6.10
CA ALA A 19 41.29 24.02 6.46
C ALA A 19 41.49 22.64 7.12
N PRO A 20 42.72 22.07 7.07
CA PRO A 20 43.00 20.80 7.72
C PRO A 20 42.77 20.87 9.24
N GLY A 21 41.85 20.06 9.75
CA GLY A 21 41.46 20.02 11.16
C GLY A 21 40.14 20.72 11.49
N ASP A 22 39.55 21.44 10.54
CA ASP A 22 38.22 22.02 10.65
C ASP A 22 37.14 21.11 10.08
N THR A 23 35.89 21.34 10.47
CA THR A 23 34.72 20.59 9.98
C THR A 23 34.46 20.89 8.51
N ASP A 24 34.42 19.86 7.67
CA ASP A 24 34.04 20.00 6.25
C ASP A 24 32.55 20.32 6.10
N ILE A 25 32.26 21.58 5.79
CA ILE A 25 30.92 22.13 5.63
C ILE A 25 30.20 21.50 4.44
N LEU A 26 30.89 21.27 3.31
CA LEU A 26 30.29 20.66 2.13
C LEU A 26 29.93 19.20 2.39
N MET A 27 30.83 18.45 3.04
CA MET A 27 30.56 17.08 3.46
C MET A 27 29.35 17.04 4.41
N THR A 28 29.28 17.96 5.37
CA THR A 28 28.16 18.03 6.32
C THR A 28 26.83 18.30 5.61
N ILE A 29 26.79 19.28 4.71
CA ILE A 29 25.59 19.59 3.91
C ILE A 29 25.21 18.39 3.03
N ALA A 30 26.18 17.75 2.39
CA ALA A 30 25.95 16.58 1.55
C ALA A 30 25.35 15.42 2.36
N VAL A 31 25.86 15.14 3.56
CA VAL A 31 25.31 14.10 4.45
C VAL A 31 23.89 14.45 4.89
N VAL A 32 23.64 15.67 5.33
CA VAL A 32 22.28 16.09 5.74
C VAL A 32 21.31 16.00 4.57
N THR A 33 21.73 16.44 3.38
CA THR A 33 20.92 16.37 2.16
C THR A 33 20.65 14.94 1.75
N LEU A 34 21.66 14.06 1.80
CA LEU A 34 21.52 12.64 1.48
C LEU A 34 20.53 11.97 2.45
N VAL A 35 20.68 12.18 3.74
CA VAL A 35 19.76 11.64 4.75
C VAL A 35 18.35 12.16 4.53
N GLY A 36 18.18 13.46 4.31
CA GLY A 36 16.89 14.07 4.01
C GLY A 36 16.26 13.50 2.73
N ALA A 37 17.04 13.34 1.66
CA ALA A 37 16.58 12.78 0.39
C ALA A 37 16.16 11.31 0.53
N VAL A 38 16.90 10.49 1.28
CA VAL A 38 16.55 9.09 1.55
C VAL A 38 15.26 8.99 2.35
N LEU A 39 15.12 9.81 3.41
CA LEU A 39 13.89 9.85 4.20
C LEU A 39 12.70 10.31 3.36
N LEU A 40 12.88 11.37 2.55
CA LEU A 40 11.84 11.87 1.65
C LEU A 40 11.43 10.78 0.65
N ALA A 41 12.39 10.13 -0.02
CA ALA A 41 12.13 9.05 -0.95
C ALA A 41 11.42 7.87 -0.27
N GLY A 42 11.84 7.50 0.94
CA GLY A 42 11.19 6.45 1.74
C GLY A 42 9.74 6.79 2.10
N VAL A 43 9.48 8.01 2.56
CA VAL A 43 8.12 8.49 2.85
C VAL A 43 7.27 8.53 1.58
N LEU A 44 7.82 9.04 0.48
CA LEU A 44 7.12 9.12 -0.81
C LEU A 44 6.78 7.71 -1.32
N PHE A 45 7.72 6.78 -1.21
CA PHE A 45 7.54 5.38 -1.58
C PHE A 45 6.43 4.74 -0.76
N LEU A 46 6.48 4.82 0.57
CA LEU A 46 5.41 4.28 1.43
C LEU A 46 4.06 4.95 1.18
N THR A 47 4.05 6.26 0.90
CA THR A 47 2.83 7.01 0.60
C THR A 47 2.19 6.53 -0.69
N ILE A 48 2.95 6.45 -1.79
CA ILE A 48 2.47 6.00 -3.10
C ILE A 48 2.03 4.53 -3.04
N HIS A 49 2.71 3.71 -2.26
CA HIS A 49 2.34 2.30 -2.07
C HIS A 49 1.06 2.14 -1.25
N SER A 50 0.69 3.11 -0.41
CA SER A 50 -0.58 3.11 0.32
C SER A 50 -1.77 3.70 -0.47
N LEU A 51 -1.53 4.33 -1.63
CA LEU A 51 -2.60 4.90 -2.47
C LEU A 51 -3.59 3.86 -3.01
N PRO A 52 -3.16 2.67 -3.51
CA PRO A 52 -4.07 1.63 -3.99
C PRO A 52 -5.09 1.20 -2.91
N GLU A 53 -4.66 1.09 -1.65
CA GLU A 53 -5.51 0.77 -0.51
C GLU A 53 -6.60 1.84 -0.29
N ARG A 54 -6.21 3.12 -0.34
CA ARG A 54 -7.15 4.23 -0.12
C ARG A 54 -8.10 4.43 -1.29
N MET A 55 -7.71 4.13 -2.52
CA MET A 55 -8.56 4.26 -3.70
C MET A 55 -9.61 3.15 -3.79
N ALA A 56 -9.28 1.93 -3.38
CA ALA A 56 -10.20 0.80 -3.39
C ALA A 56 -11.35 0.92 -2.34
N HIS A 57 -11.29 1.88 -1.41
CA HIS A 57 -12.37 2.17 -0.45
C HIS A 57 -13.69 2.64 -1.10
N LYS A 58 -13.68 3.11 -2.35
CA LYS A 58 -14.91 3.45 -3.08
C LYS A 58 -15.58 2.24 -3.75
N GLY A 59 -14.97 1.04 -3.69
CA GLY A 59 -15.44 -0.19 -4.35
C GLY A 59 -15.95 -1.27 -3.39
N LYS A 60 -16.08 -2.51 -3.89
CA LYS A 60 -16.53 -3.69 -3.13
C LYS A 60 -15.45 -4.20 -2.17
N LYS A 61 -15.85 -4.69 -0.97
CA LYS A 61 -14.95 -5.25 0.06
C LYS A 61 -13.89 -6.22 -0.48
N LEU A 62 -14.26 -7.06 -1.44
CA LEU A 62 -13.36 -8.09 -2.01
C LEU A 62 -12.29 -7.49 -2.94
N GLN A 63 -12.60 -6.44 -3.70
CA GLN A 63 -11.61 -5.76 -4.55
C GLN A 63 -10.57 -5.04 -3.68
N PHE A 64 -11.00 -4.45 -2.57
CA PHE A 64 -10.11 -3.84 -1.57
C PHE A 64 -9.11 -4.86 -0.99
N GLU A 65 -9.57 -6.02 -0.52
CA GLU A 65 -8.68 -7.05 0.03
C GLU A 65 -7.64 -7.52 -0.99
N ILE A 66 -8.05 -7.78 -2.23
CA ILE A 66 -7.12 -8.22 -3.28
C ILE A 66 -6.08 -7.14 -3.60
N VAL A 67 -6.50 -5.88 -3.75
CA VAL A 67 -5.59 -4.76 -4.01
C VAL A 67 -4.61 -4.56 -2.84
N ALA A 68 -5.08 -4.66 -1.60
CA ALA A 68 -4.26 -4.53 -0.40
C ALA A 68 -3.21 -5.66 -0.30
N VAL A 69 -3.60 -6.92 -0.52
CA VAL A 69 -2.68 -8.07 -0.52
C VAL A 69 -1.64 -7.93 -1.62
N MET A 70 -2.04 -7.48 -2.82
CA MET A 70 -1.11 -7.31 -3.94
C MET A 70 -0.09 -6.20 -3.68
N CYS A 71 -0.50 -5.14 -2.98
CA CYS A 71 0.41 -4.09 -2.51
C CYS A 71 1.37 -4.62 -1.44
N LEU A 72 0.89 -5.37 -0.45
CA LEU A 72 1.74 -5.98 0.58
C LEU A 72 2.79 -6.93 -0.04
N LEU A 73 2.37 -7.75 -1.02
CA LEU A 73 3.26 -8.63 -1.76
C LEU A 73 4.29 -7.85 -2.57
N ALA A 74 3.89 -6.78 -3.26
CA ALA A 74 4.81 -5.92 -4.02
C ALA A 74 5.88 -5.29 -3.12
N LEU A 75 5.54 -4.94 -1.88
CA LEU A 75 6.48 -4.39 -0.90
C LEU A 75 7.45 -5.45 -0.39
N PHE A 76 6.96 -6.63 -0.05
CA PHE A 76 7.81 -7.73 0.45
C PHE A 76 8.77 -8.23 -0.64
N THR A 77 8.28 -8.37 -1.87
CA THR A 77 9.05 -8.93 -2.98
C THR A 77 9.84 -7.90 -3.79
N HIS A 78 9.57 -6.60 -3.61
CA HIS A 78 10.08 -5.51 -4.46
C HIS A 78 9.71 -5.67 -5.95
N ALA A 79 8.67 -6.45 -6.26
CA ALA A 79 8.20 -6.63 -7.64
C ALA A 79 7.26 -5.47 -8.04
N HIS A 80 7.80 -4.47 -8.74
CA HIS A 80 7.04 -3.30 -9.20
C HIS A 80 5.82 -3.65 -10.08
N LEU A 81 5.87 -4.78 -10.79
CA LEU A 81 4.76 -5.30 -11.60
C LEU A 81 3.48 -5.51 -10.77
N LEU A 82 3.60 -6.05 -9.56
CA LEU A 82 2.46 -6.28 -8.68
C LEU A 82 1.80 -4.96 -8.23
N TRP A 83 2.62 -3.94 -7.97
CA TRP A 83 2.10 -2.61 -7.62
C TRP A 83 1.40 -1.95 -8.81
N VAL A 84 1.98 -2.02 -10.02
CA VAL A 84 1.32 -1.50 -11.24
C VAL A 84 0.01 -2.22 -11.52
N LEU A 85 -0.03 -3.55 -11.37
CA LEU A 85 -1.25 -4.34 -11.49
C LEU A 85 -2.30 -3.92 -10.45
N ALA A 86 -1.89 -3.64 -9.21
CA ALA A 86 -2.79 -3.23 -8.13
C ALA A 86 -3.42 -1.87 -8.43
N LEU A 87 -2.61 -0.95 -8.96
CA LEU A 87 -3.10 0.36 -9.38
C LEU A 87 -4.05 0.25 -10.57
N LEU A 88 -3.73 -0.57 -11.58
CA LEU A 88 -4.62 -0.83 -12.72
C LEU A 88 -5.95 -1.45 -12.26
N LEU A 89 -5.89 -2.45 -11.38
CA LEU A 89 -7.05 -3.15 -10.85
C LEU A 89 -7.90 -2.26 -9.94
N ALA A 90 -7.29 -1.30 -9.25
CA ALA A 90 -8.02 -0.30 -8.45
C ALA A 90 -8.73 0.75 -9.34
N PHE A 91 -8.23 1.00 -10.55
CA PHE A 91 -8.82 1.96 -11.50
C PHE A 91 -9.97 1.37 -12.31
N ILE A 92 -9.99 0.05 -12.49
CA ILE A 92 -11.04 -0.68 -13.20
C ILE A 92 -12.06 -1.20 -12.19
N ASP A 93 -13.32 -0.84 -12.35
CA ASP A 93 -14.40 -1.41 -11.53
C ASP A 93 -14.65 -2.86 -11.92
N VAL A 94 -14.30 -3.80 -11.04
CA VAL A 94 -14.57 -5.23 -11.29
C VAL A 94 -16.06 -5.50 -11.06
N PRO A 95 -16.80 -6.05 -12.06
CA PRO A 95 -18.22 -6.32 -11.90
C PRO A 95 -18.49 -7.40 -10.85
N ASP A 96 -19.69 -7.41 -10.29
CA ASP A 96 -20.06 -8.38 -9.24
C ASP A 96 -20.45 -9.70 -9.90
N PHE A 97 -19.55 -10.67 -9.88
CA PHE A 97 -19.79 -11.99 -10.47
C PHE A 97 -20.47 -12.96 -9.48
N LEU A 98 -20.41 -12.68 -8.17
CA LEU A 98 -20.98 -13.55 -7.14
C LEU A 98 -22.49 -13.40 -7.04
N THR A 99 -22.99 -12.17 -7.11
CA THR A 99 -24.44 -11.89 -7.05
C THR A 99 -25.26 -12.62 -8.13
N PRO A 100 -24.90 -12.57 -9.43
CA PRO A 100 -25.62 -13.33 -10.45
C PRO A 100 -25.45 -14.86 -10.29
N LEU A 101 -24.28 -15.35 -9.88
CA LEU A 101 -24.05 -16.77 -9.66
C LEU A 101 -24.91 -17.32 -8.50
N ASN A 102 -25.02 -16.57 -7.40
CA ASN A 102 -25.92 -16.88 -6.29
C ASN A 102 -27.41 -16.84 -6.68
N ARG A 103 -27.79 -15.99 -7.64
CA ARG A 103 -29.15 -16.01 -8.19
C ARG A 103 -29.42 -17.28 -9.00
N ILE A 104 -28.44 -17.75 -9.79
CA ILE A 104 -28.56 -19.00 -10.54
C ILE A 104 -28.65 -20.19 -9.58
N ALA A 105 -27.80 -20.25 -8.55
CA ALA A 105 -27.85 -21.29 -7.53
C ALA A 105 -29.22 -21.35 -6.83
N ARG A 106 -29.74 -20.21 -6.34
CA ARG A 106 -31.09 -20.14 -5.73
C ARG A 106 -32.21 -20.49 -6.70
N SER A 107 -32.09 -20.07 -7.96
CA SER A 107 -33.05 -20.46 -9.00
C SER A 107 -33.03 -21.97 -9.23
N SER A 108 -31.85 -22.59 -9.24
CA SER A 108 -31.70 -24.03 -9.43
C SER A 108 -32.22 -24.83 -8.24
N GLU A 109 -31.99 -24.38 -7.00
CA GLU A 109 -32.56 -24.99 -5.79
C GLU A 109 -34.09 -24.96 -5.83
N LYS A 110 -34.66 -23.80 -6.23
CA LYS A 110 -36.10 -23.62 -6.38
C LYS A 110 -36.70 -24.53 -7.45
N VAL A 111 -36.01 -24.72 -8.58
CA VAL A 111 -36.42 -25.65 -9.65
C VAL A 111 -36.27 -27.11 -9.23
N ALA A 112 -35.25 -27.44 -8.43
CA ALA A 112 -35.01 -28.77 -7.89
C ALA A 112 -35.95 -29.16 -6.73
N GLY A 113 -36.82 -28.24 -6.28
CA GLY A 113 -37.74 -28.47 -5.16
C GLY A 113 -37.06 -28.64 -3.81
N LEU A 114 -35.79 -28.24 -3.69
CA LEU A 114 -35.09 -28.21 -2.41
C LEU A 114 -35.67 -27.10 -1.54
N PRO A 115 -35.89 -27.33 -0.23
CA PRO A 115 -36.34 -26.27 0.65
C PRO A 115 -35.32 -25.13 0.58
N SER A 116 -35.76 -23.93 0.19
CA SER A 116 -34.89 -22.75 0.25
C SER A 116 -34.39 -22.61 1.69
N PRO A 117 -33.07 -22.44 1.91
CA PRO A 117 -32.54 -21.90 3.15
C PRO A 117 -33.01 -20.46 3.26
N ASP A 118 -34.25 -20.28 3.70
CA ASP A 118 -34.82 -18.98 4.01
C ASP A 118 -34.47 -18.71 5.47
N PRO A 119 -33.51 -17.81 5.77
CA PRO A 119 -33.14 -17.52 7.14
C PRO A 119 -34.34 -17.04 7.96
N ALA A 120 -35.37 -16.46 7.34
CA ALA A 120 -36.60 -16.09 8.03
C ALA A 120 -37.47 -17.29 8.44
N ARG A 121 -37.43 -18.41 7.70
CA ARG A 121 -38.11 -19.65 8.08
C ARG A 121 -37.37 -20.40 9.17
N ASP A 122 -36.04 -20.38 9.14
CA ASP A 122 -35.21 -21.01 10.18
C ASP A 122 -35.28 -20.23 11.50
N GLU A 123 -35.27 -18.89 11.46
CA GLU A 123 -35.50 -18.08 12.66
C GLU A 123 -36.92 -18.23 13.22
N ALA A 124 -37.93 -18.36 12.35
CA ALA A 124 -39.31 -18.59 12.76
C ALA A 124 -39.51 -19.98 13.36
N SER A 125 -38.90 -21.04 12.80
CA SER A 125 -39.00 -22.40 13.33
C SER A 125 -38.32 -22.52 14.70
N ILE A 126 -37.14 -21.90 14.86
CA ILE A 126 -36.39 -21.85 16.12
C ILE A 126 -37.14 -21.05 17.20
N LYS A 127 -37.82 -19.95 16.83
CA LYS A 127 -38.62 -19.16 17.77
C LYS A 127 -39.92 -19.87 18.16
N MET A 128 -40.49 -20.68 17.26
CA MET A 128 -41.68 -21.48 17.53
C MET A 128 -41.37 -22.69 18.44
N GLU A 129 -40.19 -23.29 18.32
CA GLU A 129 -39.69 -24.33 19.25
C GLU A 129 -39.41 -23.76 20.65
N ARG A 130 -38.81 -22.56 20.74
CA ARG A 130 -38.49 -21.93 22.04
C ARG A 130 -39.69 -21.35 22.78
N GLY A 131 -40.81 -21.10 22.11
CA GLY A 131 -42.02 -20.51 22.70
C GLY A 131 -42.98 -21.53 23.33
N HIS A 132 -42.69 -22.83 23.26
CA HIS A 132 -43.52 -23.91 23.80
C HIS A 132 -42.90 -24.65 25.01
N ALA A 133 -41.78 -24.14 25.55
CA ALA A 133 -41.18 -24.59 26.82
C ALA A 133 -41.44 -23.56 27.92
#